data_AF-A0A3M1LRN1-F1
#
_entry.id   AF-A0A3M1LRN1-F1
#
_cell.length_a   1.000
_cell.length_b   1.000
_cell.length_c   1.000
_cell.angle_alpha   90.00
_cell.angle_beta   90.00
_cell.angle_gamma   90.00
#
_symmetry.space_group_name_H-M   'P 1'
#
loop_
_entity.id
_entity.type
_entity.pdbx_description
1 polymer ?
#
loop_
_entity_poly.entity_id
_entity_poly.type
_entity_poly.pdbx_seq_one_letter_code
_entity_poly.pdbx_strand_id
1 'polypeptide(L)' 'MSALAHACGAINLGQGYPDFDPPPILRDAACTAIQSGHNQYAISHGERILRHAIASHAAQWYGQQLDPETDICVTCG' A
#
# COMPACT_ATOMS: atom_id res chain seq x y z
N MET A 1 23.45 1.26 -6.29
CA MET A 1 24.29 1.86 -5.22
C MET A 1 24.05 1.24 -3.85
N SER A 2 22.82 0.85 -3.48
CA SER A 2 22.54 0.24 -2.16
C SER A 2 23.42 -0.98 -1.81
N ALA A 3 23.62 -1.91 -2.75
CA ALA A 3 24.48 -3.08 -2.52
C ALA A 3 25.94 -2.71 -2.19
N LEU A 4 26.48 -1.68 -2.86
CA LEU A 4 27.83 -1.18 -2.60
C LEU A 4 27.90 -0.45 -1.24
N ALA A 5 26.90 0.37 -0.93
CA ALA A 5 26.83 1.04 0.37
C ALA A 5 26.82 0.01 1.51
N HIS A 6 26.05 -1.07 1.37
CA HIS A 6 26.03 -2.17 2.32
C HIS A 6 27.38 -2.88 2.44
N ALA A 7 28.01 -3.24 1.32
CA ALA A 7 29.31 -3.91 1.31
C ALA A 7 30.44 -3.07 1.95
N CYS A 8 30.36 -1.75 1.85
CA CYS A 8 31.34 -0.82 2.41
C CYS A 8 30.97 -0.29 3.81
N GLY A 9 29.83 -0.71 4.39
CA GLY A 9 29.35 -0.16 5.67
C GLY A 9 29.04 1.34 5.60
N ALA A 10 28.73 1.87 4.43
CA ALA A 10 28.43 3.28 4.21
C ALA A 10 26.96 3.59 4.51
N ILE A 11 26.68 4.79 5.02
CA ILE A 11 25.33 5.31 5.17
C ILE A 11 24.70 5.49 3.78
N ASN A 12 23.54 4.88 3.55
CA ASN A 12 22.86 4.92 2.26
C ASN A 12 21.77 5.99 2.24
N LEU A 13 22.11 7.21 1.82
CA LEU A 13 21.13 8.28 1.61
C LEU A 13 20.40 8.22 0.25
N GLY A 14 20.68 7.20 -0.57
CA GLY A 14 20.08 7.01 -1.88
C GLY A 14 18.98 5.95 -1.92
N GLN A 15 18.67 5.28 -0.81
CA GLN A 15 17.56 4.32 -0.75
C GLN A 15 16.20 5.03 -0.76
N GLY A 16 15.26 4.52 -1.55
CA GLY A 16 13.90 5.07 -1.66
C GLY A 16 12.88 4.44 -0.70
N TYR A 17 13.33 3.66 0.27
CA TYR A 17 12.46 3.04 1.28
C TYR A 17 12.83 3.54 2.69
N PRO A 18 11.82 3.76 3.56
CA PRO A 18 12.04 4.23 4.92
C PRO A 18 12.77 3.20 5.78
N ASP A 19 13.49 3.67 6.79
CA ASP A 19 14.22 2.88 7.79
C ASP A 19 13.42 2.68 9.10
N PHE A 20 12.17 3.12 9.12
CA PHE A 20 11.24 2.97 10.24
C PHE A 20 10.10 2.01 9.90
N ASP A 21 9.54 1.39 10.95
CA ASP A 21 8.39 0.50 10.82
C ASP A 21 7.10 1.24 10.42
N PRO A 22 6.19 0.59 9.67
CA PRO A 22 4.88 1.16 9.41
C PRO A 22 4.06 1.32 10.71
N PRO A 23 3.02 2.17 10.71
CA PRO A 23 2.07 2.29 11.81
C PRO A 23 1.55 0.91 12.28
N PRO A 24 1.52 0.61 13.59
CA PRO A 24 1.12 -0.70 14.11
C PRO A 24 -0.24 -1.19 13.59
N ILE A 25 -1.21 -0.27 13.48
CA ILE A 25 -2.54 -0.55 12.96
C ILE A 25 -2.53 -1.19 11.57
N LEU A 26 -1.59 -0.80 10.69
CA LEU A 26 -1.49 -1.37 9.34
C LEU A 26 -0.95 -2.81 9.39
N ARG A 27 0.09 -3.03 10.18
CA ARG A 27 0.67 -4.36 10.38
C ARG A 27 -0.36 -5.32 11.00
N ASP A 28 -1.06 -4.87 12.03
CA ASP A 28 -2.03 -5.68 12.76
C ASP A 28 -3.25 -6.01 11.87
N ALA A 29 -3.71 -5.07 11.03
CA ALA A 29 -4.75 -5.33 10.05
C ALA A 29 -4.33 -6.35 8.99
N ALA A 30 -3.09 -6.26 8.47
CA ALA A 30 -2.55 -7.23 7.52
C ALA A 30 -2.44 -8.63 8.14
N CYS A 31 -1.90 -8.73 9.37
CA CYS A 31 -1.84 -9.99 10.10
C CYS A 31 -3.23 -10.61 10.31
N THR A 32 -4.20 -9.79 10.73
CA THR A 32 -5.59 -10.23 10.93
C THR A 32 -6.18 -10.78 9.64
N ALA A 33 -6.01 -10.08 8.52
CA ALA A 33 -6.55 -10.50 7.23
C ALA A 33 -6.00 -11.85 6.77
N ILE A 34 -4.69 -12.08 6.96
CA ILE A 34 -4.05 -13.36 6.65
C ILE A 34 -4.62 -14.48 7.53
N GLN A 35 -4.72 -14.22 8.84
CA GLN A 35 -5.21 -15.19 9.82
C GLN A 35 -6.69 -15.53 9.65
N SER A 36 -7.50 -14.58 9.20
CA SER A 36 -8.93 -14.79 8.93
C SER A 36 -9.23 -15.40 7.56
N GLY A 37 -8.19 -15.76 6.79
CA GLY A 37 -8.35 -16.48 5.53
C GLY A 37 -8.53 -15.61 4.29
N HIS A 38 -8.28 -14.29 4.35
CA HIS A 38 -8.28 -13.40 3.18
C HIS A 38 -7.01 -13.57 2.33
N ASN A 39 -6.79 -14.80 1.86
CA ASN A 39 -5.57 -15.23 1.17
C ASN A 39 -5.82 -15.57 -0.32
N GLN A 40 -7.06 -15.42 -0.79
CA GLN A 40 -7.44 -15.68 -2.18
C GLN A 40 -7.34 -14.41 -3.02
N TYR A 41 -7.33 -14.59 -4.34
CA TYR A 41 -7.34 -13.46 -5.26
C TYR A 41 -8.51 -12.52 -4.99
N ALA A 42 -8.21 -11.23 -4.93
CA ALA A 42 -9.22 -10.20 -5.09
C ALA A 42 -9.78 -10.24 -6.52
N ILE A 43 -10.88 -9.52 -6.74
CA ILE A 43 -11.35 -9.24 -8.10
C ILE A 43 -10.26 -8.52 -8.91
N SER A 44 -10.27 -8.68 -10.23
CA SER A 44 -9.17 -8.29 -11.12
C SER A 44 -8.69 -6.85 -10.99
N HIS A 45 -9.61 -5.91 -10.74
CA HIS A 45 -9.32 -4.48 -10.60
C HIS A 45 -9.18 -4.02 -9.13
N GLY A 46 -9.12 -4.96 -8.19
CA GLY A 46 -8.85 -4.70 -6.79
C GLY A 46 -10.04 -4.87 -5.85
N GLU A 47 -9.74 -5.16 -4.59
CA GLU A 47 -10.71 -5.38 -3.53
C GLU A 47 -11.68 -4.19 -3.36
N ARG A 48 -12.98 -4.48 -3.21
CA ARG A 48 -14.03 -3.46 -3.20
C ARG A 48 -13.84 -2.46 -2.07
N ILE A 49 -13.54 -2.94 -0.85
CA ILE A 49 -13.34 -2.07 0.30
C ILE A 49 -12.16 -1.11 0.08
N LEU A 50 -11.12 -1.54 -0.64
CA LEU A 50 -9.95 -0.73 -0.95
C LEU A 50 -10.27 0.34 -1.99
N ARG A 51 -10.97 -0.01 -3.07
CA ARG A 51 -11.38 0.97 -4.10
C ARG A 51 -12.26 2.09 -3.52
N HIS A 52 -13.22 1.74 -2.67
CA HIS A 52 -14.05 2.72 -1.96
C HIS A 52 -13.23 3.62 -1.01
N ALA A 53 -12.24 3.05 -0.31
CA ALA A 53 -11.35 3.84 0.56
C ALA A 53 -10.48 4.82 -0.26
N ILE A 54 -9.99 4.42 -1.44
CA ILE A 54 -9.24 5.29 -2.35
C ILE A 54 -10.12 6.44 -2.86
N ALA A 55 -11.35 6.16 -3.30
CA ALA A 55 -12.30 7.19 -3.75
C ALA A 55 -12.58 8.20 -2.62
N SER A 56 -12.79 7.71 -1.39
CA SER A 56 -13.02 8.56 -0.21
C SER A 56 -11.81 9.43 0.12
N HIS A 57 -10.60 8.86 0.04
CA HIS A 57 -9.35 9.59 0.22
C HIS A 57 -9.19 10.69 -0.84
N ALA A 58 -9.46 10.38 -2.11
CA ALA A 58 -9.36 11.35 -3.20
C ALA A 58 -10.37 12.50 -3.05
N ALA A 59 -11.59 12.20 -2.60
CA ALA A 59 -12.60 13.22 -2.31
C ALA A 59 -12.17 14.12 -1.14
N GLN A 60 -11.64 13.53 -0.07
CA GLN A 60 -11.26 14.27 1.13
C GLN A 60 -10.04 15.17 0.91
N TRP A 61 -8.99 14.66 0.27
CA TRP A 61 -7.70 15.34 0.20
C TRP A 61 -7.47 16.11 -1.11
N TYR A 62 -8.13 15.68 -2.18
CA TYR A 62 -7.95 16.26 -3.51
C TYR A 62 -9.23 16.87 -4.09
N GLY A 63 -10.38 16.73 -3.40
CA GLY A 63 -11.68 17.20 -3.90
C GLY A 63 -12.17 16.46 -5.15
N GLN A 64 -11.58 15.30 -5.47
CA GLN A 64 -11.91 14.52 -6.66
C GLN A 64 -13.04 13.54 -6.35
N GLN A 65 -14.14 13.65 -7.11
CA GLN A 65 -15.23 12.68 -7.05
C GLN A 65 -14.95 11.58 -8.07
N LEU A 66 -14.54 10.40 -7.57
CA LEU A 66 -14.23 9.22 -8.38
C LEU A 66 -15.28 8.14 -8.12
N ASP A 67 -15.76 7.49 -9.17
CA ASP A 67 -16.57 6.27 -9.03
C ASP A 67 -15.63 5.09 -8.73
N PRO A 68 -15.74 4.45 -7.55
CA PRO A 68 -14.85 3.35 -7.19
C PRO A 68 -15.00 2.12 -8.10
N GLU A 69 -16.13 1.94 -8.80
CA GLU A 69 -16.36 0.79 -9.67
C GLU A 69 -15.82 1.01 -11.09
N THR A 70 -15.66 2.25 -11.55
CA THR A 70 -15.22 2.54 -12.93
C THR A 70 -13.90 3.30 -13.04
N ASP A 71 -13.56 4.12 -12.04
CA ASP A 71 -12.44 5.07 -12.15
C ASP A 71 -11.19 4.60 -11.38
N ILE A 72 -11.28 3.46 -10.66
CA ILE A 72 -10.21 2.97 -9.77
C ILE A 72 -9.86 1.52 -10.11
N CYS A 73 -8.58 1.31 -10.43
CA CYS A 73 -7.97 -0.01 -10.60
C CYS A 73 -6.74 -0.13 -9.68
N VAL A 74 -6.71 -1.14 -8.82
CA VAL A 74 -5.57 -1.42 -7.93
C VAL A 74 -4.52 -2.23 -8.68
N THR A 75 -3.28 -1.76 -8.67
CA THR A 75 -2.14 -2.43 -9.33
C THR A 75 -1.07 -2.83 -8.32
N CYS A 76 -0.10 -3.65 -8.76
CA CYS A 76 1.14 -3.83 -8.02
C CYS A 76 1.97 -2.56 -8.19
N GLY A 77 2.14 -1.80 -7.09
CA GLY A 77 2.82 -0.51 -7.06
C GLY A 77 4.19 -0.48 -7.73
#